data_AF-A0A7Y4QPY7-F1
#
_entry.id   AF-A0A7Y4QPY7-F1
#
_cell.length_a   1.000
_cell.length_b   1.000
_cell.length_c   1.000
_cell.angle_alpha   90.00
_cell.angle_beta   90.00
_cell.angle_gamma   90.00
#
_symmetry.space_group_name_H-M   'P 1'
#
loop_
_entity.id
_entity.type
_entity.pdbx_description
1 polymer ?
#
loop_
_entity_poly.entity_id
_entity_poly.type
_entity_poly.pdbx_seq_one_letter_code
_entity_poly.pdbx_strand_id
1 'polypeptide(L)'
;MKRLFSVLAPSIVLLTANLAHAWDYEGHRAVNQLAIAALPTNFPAFVFTKEARERIAFLAGEPDRWRNITNDQSLPHCNGPDHYLDLEQITDYGLSSETVPQLRYDLVAKLALGRTFHPGRFEPIDPGKNKDHTRELVGFAPWAITEHCGKLRSGFSYLKAFQDYGGTPEEIANAQANVIYIMGVMGHFVGDCSQPLHVT
;
A
#
# COMPACT_ATOMS: atom_id res chain seq x y z
N MET A 1 7.02 -14.52 -68.17
CA MET A 1 7.46 -14.15 -66.81
C MET A 1 6.27 -13.58 -66.04
N LYS A 2 5.64 -14.36 -65.15
CA LYS A 2 4.68 -13.86 -64.15
C LYS A 2 5.15 -14.41 -62.81
N ARG A 3 5.63 -13.52 -61.92
CA ARG A 3 6.23 -13.89 -60.64
C ARG A 3 5.12 -14.30 -59.67
N LEU A 4 5.23 -15.51 -59.12
CA LEU A 4 4.47 -15.91 -57.93
C LEU A 4 4.94 -15.03 -56.77
N PHE A 5 4.02 -14.32 -56.14
CA PHE A 5 4.23 -13.76 -54.81
C PHE A 5 3.73 -14.79 -53.80
N SER A 6 4.67 -15.50 -53.17
CA SER A 6 4.40 -16.29 -51.97
C SER A 6 3.94 -15.35 -50.86
N VAL A 7 2.70 -15.52 -50.40
CA VAL A 7 2.22 -14.91 -49.16
C VAL A 7 2.94 -15.63 -48.01
N LEU A 8 4.05 -15.07 -47.52
CA LEU A 8 4.59 -15.46 -46.23
C LEU A 8 3.59 -14.99 -45.16
N ALA A 9 3.02 -15.95 -44.45
CA ALA A 9 2.22 -15.71 -43.26
C ALA A 9 3.00 -14.86 -42.25
N PRO A 10 2.40 -13.82 -41.64
CA PRO A 10 3.05 -13.16 -40.52
C PRO A 10 3.08 -14.16 -39.35
N SER A 11 4.30 -14.51 -39.01
CA SER A 11 4.72 -15.38 -37.94
C SER A 11 4.02 -15.05 -36.63
N ILE A 12 3.54 -16.09 -35.97
CA ILE A 12 3.11 -16.15 -34.58
C ILE A 12 4.22 -15.54 -33.69
N VAL A 13 4.05 -14.28 -33.27
CA VAL A 13 4.81 -13.65 -32.18
C VAL A 13 3.78 -13.04 -31.24
N LEU A 14 3.05 -13.89 -30.51
CA LEU A 14 2.05 -13.46 -29.55
C LEU A 14 2.01 -14.36 -28.29
N LEU A 15 3.10 -15.10 -28.01
CA LEU A 15 3.12 -16.08 -26.92
C LEU A 15 4.22 -15.89 -25.87
N THR A 16 4.65 -14.65 -25.65
CA THR A 16 5.31 -14.26 -24.40
C THR A 16 4.78 -12.93 -23.92
N ALA A 17 3.46 -12.74 -23.93
CA ALA A 17 2.88 -11.87 -22.92
C ALA A 17 3.15 -12.60 -21.60
N ASN A 18 4.24 -12.24 -20.91
CA ASN A 18 4.32 -12.53 -19.48
C ASN A 18 2.96 -12.11 -18.94
N LEU A 19 2.24 -13.05 -18.34
CA LEU A 19 1.12 -12.71 -17.49
C LEU A 19 1.75 -11.85 -16.40
N ALA A 20 1.77 -10.54 -16.62
CA ALA A 20 2.08 -9.56 -15.62
C ALA A 20 0.90 -9.68 -14.65
N HIS A 21 0.99 -10.69 -13.78
CA HIS A 21 0.11 -10.84 -12.66
C HIS A 21 0.32 -9.56 -11.87
N ALA A 22 -0.67 -8.66 -11.95
CA ALA A 22 -0.74 -7.54 -11.04
C ALA A 22 -0.66 -8.09 -9.61
N TRP A 23 -0.31 -7.23 -8.64
CA TRP A 23 -0.41 -7.62 -7.24
C TRP A 23 -1.89 -7.66 -6.88
N ASP A 24 -2.52 -8.76 -7.27
CA ASP A 24 -3.80 -9.14 -6.73
C ASP A 24 -3.59 -9.71 -5.31
N TYR A 25 -4.65 -10.25 -4.73
CA TYR A 25 -4.59 -10.83 -3.40
C TYR A 25 -3.44 -11.84 -3.21
N GLU A 26 -3.15 -12.68 -4.21
CA GLU A 26 -2.10 -13.71 -4.08
C GLU A 26 -0.70 -13.08 -4.05
N GLY A 27 -0.50 -12.00 -4.82
CA GLY A 27 0.71 -11.20 -4.75
C GLY A 27 0.94 -10.64 -3.34
N HIS A 28 -0.04 -9.91 -2.80
CA HIS A 28 0.08 -9.34 -1.45
C HIS A 28 0.27 -10.43 -0.39
N ARG A 29 -0.46 -11.55 -0.52
CA ARG A 29 -0.33 -12.70 0.37
C ARG A 29 1.10 -13.25 0.35
N ALA A 30 1.71 -13.39 -0.83
CA ALA A 30 3.08 -13.84 -0.98
C ALA A 30 4.10 -12.89 -0.31
N VAL A 31 3.91 -11.55 -0.44
CA VAL A 31 4.75 -10.56 0.25
C VAL A 31 4.73 -10.78 1.76
N ASN A 32 3.55 -10.94 2.35
CA ASN A 32 3.42 -11.17 3.79
C ASN A 32 4.06 -12.49 4.22
N GLN A 33 3.90 -13.56 3.44
CA GLN A 33 4.55 -14.84 3.73
C GLN A 33 6.07 -14.75 3.68
N LEU A 34 6.62 -14.07 2.67
CA LEU A 34 8.06 -13.82 2.55
C LEU A 34 8.58 -12.97 3.71
N ALA A 35 7.85 -11.93 4.10
CA ALA A 35 8.21 -11.07 5.22
C ALA A 35 8.33 -11.87 6.52
N ILE A 36 7.36 -12.75 6.81
CA ILE A 36 7.42 -13.63 8.00
C ILE A 36 8.60 -14.59 7.90
N ALA A 37 8.86 -15.17 6.72
CA ALA A 37 9.98 -16.09 6.51
C ALA A 37 11.36 -15.42 6.69
N ALA A 38 11.43 -14.11 6.43
CA ALA A 38 12.64 -13.30 6.59
C ALA A 38 12.84 -12.75 8.02
N LEU A 39 11.88 -12.91 8.93
CA LEU A 39 12.03 -12.46 10.31
C LEU A 39 13.20 -13.18 11.01
N PRO A 40 13.93 -12.49 11.90
CA PRO A 40 15.05 -13.09 12.58
C PRO A 40 14.59 -14.21 13.52
N THR A 41 15.44 -15.21 13.76
CA THR A 41 15.09 -16.39 14.57
C THR A 41 14.79 -16.05 16.04
N ASN A 42 15.20 -14.88 16.53
CA ASN A 42 14.92 -14.38 17.87
C ASN A 42 13.66 -13.49 17.93
N PHE A 43 12.85 -13.43 16.87
CA PHE A 43 11.58 -12.71 16.89
C PHE A 43 10.57 -13.37 17.86
N PRO A 44 9.63 -12.61 18.46
CA PRO A 44 8.67 -13.17 19.41
C PRO A 44 7.89 -14.38 18.88
N ALA A 45 7.92 -15.48 19.66
CA ALA A 45 7.42 -16.79 19.23
C ALA A 45 5.93 -16.81 18.82
N PHE A 46 5.10 -15.92 19.38
CA PHE A 46 3.67 -15.84 19.08
C PHE A 46 3.38 -15.53 17.60
N VAL A 47 4.32 -14.90 16.89
CA VAL A 47 4.19 -14.57 15.46
C VAL A 47 4.42 -15.79 14.57
N PHE A 48 5.12 -16.81 15.07
CA PHE A 48 5.49 -17.98 14.30
C PHE A 48 4.52 -19.15 14.40
N THR A 49 3.45 -19.03 15.20
CA THR A 49 2.38 -20.05 15.25
C THR A 49 1.71 -20.18 13.88
N LYS A 50 1.13 -21.35 13.59
CA LYS A 50 0.45 -21.59 12.32
C LYS A 50 -0.69 -20.59 12.11
N GLU A 51 -1.43 -20.29 13.17
CA GLU A 51 -2.57 -19.40 13.19
C GLU A 51 -2.16 -17.94 12.96
N ALA A 52 -1.07 -17.48 13.60
CA ALA A 52 -0.57 -16.12 13.39
C ALA A 52 -0.04 -15.94 11.96
N ARG A 53 0.70 -16.92 11.44
CA ARG A 53 1.22 -16.88 10.07
C ARG A 53 0.10 -16.79 9.04
N GLU A 54 -0.94 -17.61 9.19
CA GLU A 54 -2.09 -17.54 8.30
C GLU A 54 -2.83 -16.21 8.45
N ARG A 55 -3.02 -15.71 9.68
CA ARG A 55 -3.70 -14.44 9.91
C ARG A 55 -2.97 -13.27 9.25
N ILE A 56 -1.65 -13.20 9.39
CA ILE A 56 -0.82 -12.16 8.74
C ILE A 56 -0.93 -12.26 7.22
N ALA A 57 -0.87 -13.48 6.65
CA ALA A 57 -1.02 -13.67 5.20
C ALA A 57 -2.41 -13.25 4.70
N PHE A 58 -3.49 -13.65 5.38
CA PHE A 58 -4.86 -13.29 5.03
C PHE A 58 -5.12 -11.77 5.04
N LEU A 59 -4.54 -11.07 6.02
CA LEU A 59 -4.67 -9.62 6.21
C LEU A 59 -3.99 -8.82 5.09
N ALA A 60 -3.18 -9.45 4.25
CA ALA A 60 -2.55 -8.80 3.10
C ALA A 60 -3.58 -8.27 2.08
N GLY A 61 -4.81 -8.80 2.05
CA GLY A 61 -5.89 -8.30 1.20
C GLY A 61 -6.84 -7.33 1.90
N GLU A 62 -6.61 -7.00 3.17
CA GLU A 62 -7.59 -6.26 3.95
C GLU A 62 -7.81 -4.82 3.45
N PRO A 63 -6.77 -4.03 3.13
CA PRO A 63 -6.98 -2.68 2.60
C PRO A 63 -7.71 -2.63 1.26
N ASP A 64 -7.52 -3.66 0.43
CA ASP A 64 -8.28 -3.82 -0.80
C ASP A 64 -9.75 -4.10 -0.56
N ARG A 65 -10.07 -4.94 0.44
CA ARG A 65 -11.46 -5.27 0.79
C ARG A 65 -12.23 -4.06 1.28
N TRP A 66 -11.57 -3.10 1.92
CA TRP A 66 -12.22 -1.85 2.36
C TRP A 66 -12.78 -1.03 1.19
N ARG A 67 -12.24 -1.20 -0.03
CA ARG A 67 -12.72 -0.53 -1.25
C ARG A 67 -14.06 -1.08 -1.76
N ASN A 68 -14.54 -2.20 -1.24
CA ASN A 68 -15.80 -2.81 -1.68
C ASN A 68 -17.05 -2.05 -1.20
N ILE A 69 -16.92 -1.10 -0.27
CA ILE A 69 -18.04 -0.26 0.18
C ILE A 69 -18.24 0.88 -0.82
N THR A 70 -19.39 0.90 -1.50
CA THR A 70 -19.69 1.84 -2.60
C THR A 70 -20.63 2.98 -2.22
N ASN A 71 -21.25 2.89 -1.04
CA ASN A 71 -22.21 3.88 -0.52
C ASN A 71 -21.61 4.77 0.59
N ASP A 72 -20.30 4.70 0.81
CA ASP A 72 -19.55 5.54 1.75
C ASP A 72 -18.34 6.13 1.03
N GLN A 73 -18.06 7.41 1.29
CA GLN A 73 -16.89 8.11 0.74
C GLN A 73 -15.72 8.16 1.74
N SER A 74 -15.95 7.83 3.02
CA SER A 74 -14.91 7.95 4.05
C SER A 74 -13.73 7.01 3.80
N LEU A 75 -14.00 5.75 3.44
CA LEU A 75 -12.96 4.77 3.11
C LEU A 75 -12.26 5.05 1.78
N PRO A 76 -12.94 5.33 0.66
CA PRO A 76 -12.26 5.78 -0.56
C PRO A 76 -11.36 7.00 -0.31
N HIS A 77 -11.82 7.98 0.46
CA HIS A 77 -11.05 9.19 0.79
C HIS A 77 -9.79 8.88 1.61
N CYS A 78 -9.89 8.03 2.64
CA CYS A 78 -8.75 7.78 3.54
C CYS A 78 -7.83 6.64 3.09
N ASN A 79 -8.39 5.56 2.53
CA ASN A 79 -7.64 4.36 2.14
C ASN A 79 -7.21 4.40 0.68
N GLY A 80 -7.99 4.98 -0.23
CA GLY A 80 -7.65 5.01 -1.65
C GLY A 80 -6.25 5.59 -1.92
N PRO A 81 -5.93 6.78 -1.38
CA PRO A 81 -4.59 7.37 -1.52
C PRO A 81 -3.46 6.56 -0.87
N ASP A 82 -3.74 5.68 0.09
CA ASP A 82 -2.69 4.89 0.76
C ASP A 82 -2.14 3.74 -0.11
N HIS A 83 -2.71 3.50 -1.30
CA HIS A 83 -2.36 2.38 -2.20
C HIS A 83 -1.32 2.75 -3.27
N TYR A 84 -0.98 4.03 -3.40
CA TYR A 84 -0.06 4.51 -4.44
C TYR A 84 0.74 5.74 -3.99
N LEU A 85 1.72 6.11 -4.82
CA LEU A 85 2.36 7.42 -4.85
C LEU A 85 2.57 7.80 -6.31
N ASP A 86 1.91 8.87 -6.75
CA ASP A 86 2.10 9.45 -8.07
C ASP A 86 3.40 10.29 -8.09
N LEU A 87 4.54 9.62 -8.16
CA LEU A 87 5.87 10.22 -7.92
C LEU A 87 6.20 11.31 -8.94
N GLU A 88 5.88 11.12 -10.21
CA GLU A 88 6.10 12.08 -11.28
C GLU A 88 5.31 13.39 -11.05
N GLN A 89 4.17 13.33 -10.36
CA GLN A 89 3.30 14.50 -10.15
C GLN A 89 3.79 15.41 -9.03
N ILE A 90 4.71 14.98 -8.15
CA ILE A 90 5.14 15.81 -7.01
C ILE A 90 5.77 17.14 -7.47
N THR A 91 6.38 17.17 -8.65
CA THR A 91 7.00 18.37 -9.22
C THR A 91 5.99 19.42 -9.64
N ASP A 92 4.76 19.02 -10.00
CA ASP A 92 3.70 19.96 -10.35
C ASP A 92 3.31 20.81 -9.14
N TYR A 93 3.36 20.21 -7.95
CA TYR A 93 3.19 20.86 -6.65
C TYR A 93 4.42 21.63 -6.16
N GLY A 94 5.51 21.67 -6.95
CA GLY A 94 6.75 22.34 -6.59
C GLY A 94 7.60 21.61 -5.56
N LEU A 95 7.41 20.29 -5.42
CA LEU A 95 8.17 19.42 -4.53
C LEU A 95 9.21 18.61 -5.32
N SER A 96 10.16 18.02 -4.59
CA SER A 96 11.15 17.07 -5.06
C SER A 96 11.31 15.95 -4.03
N SER A 97 12.06 14.89 -4.36
CA SER A 97 12.41 13.81 -3.43
C SER A 97 13.07 14.32 -2.14
N GLU A 98 13.78 15.45 -2.19
CA GLU A 98 14.48 16.04 -1.04
C GLU A 98 13.59 16.97 -0.22
N THR A 99 12.51 17.51 -0.81
CA THR A 99 11.69 18.55 -0.21
C THR A 99 10.28 18.08 0.17
N VAL A 100 9.91 16.86 -0.23
CA VAL A 100 8.64 16.26 0.15
C VAL A 100 8.55 16.09 1.68
N PRO A 101 7.46 16.55 2.33
CA PRO A 101 7.32 16.42 3.79
C PRO A 101 7.18 14.96 4.26
N GLN A 102 7.82 14.62 5.37
CA GLN A 102 7.76 13.27 5.94
C GLN A 102 6.45 12.96 6.66
N LEU A 103 5.68 13.99 7.04
CA LEU A 103 4.40 13.83 7.74
C LEU A 103 3.25 14.02 6.75
N ARG A 104 2.28 13.09 6.77
CA ARG A 104 1.15 13.04 5.83
C ARG A 104 0.41 14.38 5.74
N TYR A 105 0.09 14.98 6.89
CA TYR A 105 -0.69 16.22 6.91
C TYR A 105 0.11 17.45 6.50
N ASP A 106 1.43 17.45 6.70
CA ASP A 106 2.30 18.49 6.16
C ASP A 106 2.37 18.41 4.64
N LEU A 107 2.43 17.19 4.09
CA LEU A 107 2.32 16.95 2.64
C LEU A 107 0.97 17.46 2.13
N VAL A 108 -0.16 17.08 2.74
CA VAL A 108 -1.50 17.54 2.33
C VAL A 108 -1.57 19.08 2.28
N ALA A 109 -1.03 19.76 3.29
CA ALA A 109 -0.99 21.22 3.31
C ALA A 109 -0.15 21.79 2.14
N LYS A 110 0.98 21.17 1.81
CA LYS A 110 1.79 21.57 0.64
C LYS A 110 1.07 21.31 -0.69
N LEU A 111 0.37 20.19 -0.82
CA LEU A 111 -0.40 19.88 -2.03
C LEU A 111 -1.49 20.94 -2.27
N ALA A 112 -2.25 21.30 -1.23
CA ALA A 112 -3.29 22.32 -1.31
C ALA A 112 -2.72 23.70 -1.72
N LEU A 113 -1.57 24.10 -1.15
CA LEU A 113 -0.89 25.33 -1.52
C LEU A 113 -0.36 25.29 -2.97
N GLY A 114 0.21 24.16 -3.40
CA GLY A 114 0.70 23.98 -4.76
C GLY A 114 -0.39 24.21 -5.81
N ARG A 115 -1.58 23.64 -5.61
CA ARG A 115 -2.74 23.86 -6.50
C ARG A 115 -3.22 25.31 -6.50
N THR A 116 -3.11 25.99 -5.36
CA THR A 116 -3.50 27.41 -5.24
C THR A 116 -2.51 28.35 -5.93
N PHE A 117 -1.20 28.11 -5.79
CA PHE A 117 -0.17 28.98 -6.34
C PHE A 117 0.16 28.69 -7.81
N HIS A 118 -0.11 27.47 -8.28
CA HIS A 118 0.20 27.04 -9.65
C HIS A 118 -1.00 26.39 -10.36
N PRO A 119 -2.20 27.02 -10.40
CA PRO A 119 -3.40 26.39 -10.93
C PRO A 119 -3.27 25.96 -12.41
N GLY A 120 -2.43 26.65 -13.20
CA GLY A 120 -2.19 26.32 -14.60
C GLY A 120 -1.35 25.06 -14.85
N ARG A 121 -0.86 24.39 -13.80
CA ARG A 121 -0.14 23.10 -13.91
C ARG A 121 -1.06 21.89 -13.79
N PHE A 122 -2.31 22.08 -13.36
CA PHE A 122 -3.21 20.98 -13.04
C PHE A 122 -4.38 20.97 -13.99
N GLU A 123 -4.69 19.80 -14.53
CA GLU A 123 -5.93 19.62 -15.28
C GLU A 123 -7.16 19.86 -14.39
N PRO A 124 -8.25 20.41 -14.94
CA PRO A 124 -9.50 20.55 -14.21
C PRO A 124 -9.99 19.18 -13.71
N ILE A 125 -10.31 19.13 -12.42
CA ILE A 125 -10.88 17.92 -11.81
C ILE A 125 -12.36 17.83 -12.19
N ASP A 126 -12.76 16.70 -12.77
CA ASP A 126 -14.17 16.35 -13.00
C ASP A 126 -14.86 16.07 -11.65
N PRO A 127 -15.80 16.92 -11.18
CA PRO A 127 -16.47 16.70 -9.90
C PRO A 127 -17.28 15.41 -9.86
N GLY A 128 -17.74 14.91 -11.01
CA GLY A 128 -18.47 13.64 -11.11
C GLY A 128 -17.60 12.42 -10.81
N LYS A 129 -16.27 12.54 -10.98
CA LYS A 129 -15.25 11.49 -10.78
C LYS A 129 -14.35 11.73 -9.56
N ASN A 130 -14.71 12.68 -8.71
CA ASN A 130 -13.94 13.06 -7.51
C ASN A 130 -14.84 13.20 -6.27
N LYS A 131 -15.81 12.30 -6.10
CA LYS A 131 -16.72 12.34 -4.94
C LYS A 131 -16.01 12.09 -3.61
N ASP A 132 -14.87 11.42 -3.66
CA ASP A 132 -14.00 11.14 -2.52
C ASP A 132 -12.92 12.21 -2.31
N HIS A 133 -12.84 13.24 -3.16
CA HIS A 133 -11.86 14.33 -3.03
C HIS A 133 -10.39 13.86 -2.98
N THR A 134 -10.07 12.78 -3.70
CA THR A 134 -8.71 12.22 -3.76
C THR A 134 -7.91 12.69 -4.97
N ARG A 135 -8.56 13.24 -6.00
CA ARG A 135 -7.89 13.71 -7.24
C ARG A 135 -6.99 14.92 -7.04
N GLU A 136 -7.09 15.58 -5.89
CA GLU A 136 -6.22 16.68 -5.46
C GLU A 136 -4.88 16.19 -4.90
N LEU A 137 -4.74 14.89 -4.63
CA LEU A 137 -3.63 14.28 -3.92
C LEU A 137 -2.66 13.57 -4.88
N VAL A 138 -1.53 13.13 -4.34
CA VAL A 138 -0.50 12.34 -5.07
C VAL A 138 -0.33 10.94 -4.49
N GLY A 139 -1.23 10.49 -3.61
CA GLY A 139 -1.06 9.22 -2.88
C GLY A 139 -0.10 9.31 -1.68
N PHE A 140 -0.16 8.30 -0.83
CA PHE A 140 0.45 8.26 0.50
C PHE A 140 1.07 6.90 0.86
N ALA A 141 1.25 5.96 -0.07
CA ALA A 141 1.71 4.61 0.27
C ALA A 141 2.98 4.56 1.16
N PRO A 142 4.05 5.36 0.92
CA PRO A 142 5.19 5.42 1.83
C PRO A 142 4.88 5.95 3.24
N TRP A 143 3.95 6.89 3.36
CA TRP A 143 3.48 7.41 4.65
C TRP A 143 2.66 6.37 5.39
N ALA A 144 1.76 5.66 4.70
CA ALA A 144 0.98 4.56 5.26
C ALA A 144 1.90 3.49 5.88
N ILE A 145 2.96 3.09 5.16
CA ILE A 145 4.00 2.16 5.68
C ILE A 145 4.65 2.72 6.95
N THR A 146 5.10 3.98 6.92
CA THR A 146 5.79 4.62 8.06
C THR A 146 4.90 4.70 9.30
N GLU A 147 3.64 5.08 9.12
CA GLU A 147 2.64 5.17 10.19
C GLU A 147 2.33 3.80 10.77
N HIS A 148 2.23 2.76 9.94
CA HIS A 148 2.03 1.39 10.39
C HIS A 148 3.26 0.84 11.13
N CYS A 149 4.46 1.20 10.69
CA CYS A 149 5.69 0.94 11.45
C CYS A 149 5.64 1.60 12.84
N GLY A 150 5.17 2.85 12.92
CA GLY A 150 4.89 3.52 14.19
C GLY A 150 3.88 2.77 15.07
N LYS A 151 2.77 2.31 14.49
CA LYS A 151 1.76 1.48 15.17
C LYS A 151 2.35 0.16 15.67
N LEU A 152 3.20 -0.51 14.89
CA LEU A 152 3.90 -1.74 15.32
C LEU A 152 4.84 -1.49 16.50
N ARG A 153 5.64 -0.43 16.43
CA ARG A 153 6.54 -0.05 17.52
C ARG A 153 5.77 0.19 18.82
N SER A 154 4.65 0.91 18.73
CA SER A 154 3.74 1.10 19.86
C SER A 154 3.18 -0.24 20.35
N GLY A 155 2.69 -1.08 19.42
CA GLY A 155 2.26 -2.46 19.61
C GLY A 155 3.18 -3.29 20.49
N PHE A 156 4.44 -3.42 20.06
CA PHE A 156 5.46 -4.15 20.80
C PHE A 156 5.81 -3.48 22.13
N SER A 157 5.78 -2.14 22.20
CA SER A 157 6.08 -1.41 23.43
C SER A 157 5.06 -1.70 24.53
N TYR A 158 3.76 -1.61 24.26
CA TYR A 158 2.76 -1.89 25.29
C TYR A 158 2.61 -3.40 25.55
N LEU A 159 2.85 -4.26 24.56
CA LEU A 159 2.95 -5.71 24.79
C LEU A 159 4.05 -6.02 25.82
N LYS A 160 5.23 -5.42 25.65
CA LYS A 160 6.34 -5.56 26.60
C LYS A 160 5.96 -5.04 27.99
N ALA A 161 5.26 -3.90 28.06
CA ALA A 161 4.81 -3.36 29.34
C ALA A 161 3.85 -4.33 30.08
N PHE A 162 2.89 -4.93 29.37
CA PHE A 162 2.01 -5.94 29.97
C PHE A 162 2.78 -7.17 30.45
N GLN A 163 3.78 -7.62 29.69
CA GLN A 163 4.61 -8.77 30.07
C GLN A 163 5.48 -8.50 31.29
N ASP A 164 6.06 -7.30 31.40
CA ASP A 164 7.04 -6.97 32.43
C ASP A 164 6.39 -6.47 33.74
N TYR A 165 5.17 -5.89 33.66
CA TYR A 165 4.55 -5.18 34.79
C TYR A 165 3.17 -5.75 35.20
N GLY A 166 2.91 -7.02 34.92
CA GLY A 166 1.77 -7.74 35.49
C GLY A 166 0.44 -7.56 34.75
N GLY A 167 0.48 -7.33 33.43
CA GLY A 167 -0.71 -7.39 32.59
C GLY A 167 -1.36 -8.78 32.60
N THR A 168 -2.68 -8.83 32.45
CA THR A 168 -3.41 -10.09 32.49
C THR A 168 -3.12 -10.95 31.25
N PRO A 169 -3.36 -12.27 31.29
CA PRO A 169 -3.25 -13.13 30.11
C PRO A 169 -4.06 -12.61 28.91
N GLU A 170 -5.24 -12.04 29.15
CA GLU A 170 -6.12 -11.47 28.13
C GLU A 170 -5.54 -10.18 27.52
N GLU A 171 -4.94 -9.30 28.34
CA GLU A 171 -4.31 -8.07 27.85
C GLU A 171 -3.11 -8.40 26.95
N ILE A 172 -2.28 -9.37 27.35
CA ILE A 172 -1.15 -9.85 26.57
C ILE A 172 -1.64 -10.48 25.25
N ALA A 173 -2.69 -11.31 25.29
CA ALA A 173 -3.26 -11.93 24.10
C ALA A 173 -3.85 -10.90 23.12
N ASN A 174 -4.57 -9.90 23.62
CA ASN A 174 -5.11 -8.81 22.80
C ASN A 174 -3.98 -7.96 22.19
N ALA A 175 -2.91 -7.70 22.95
CA ALA A 175 -1.74 -7.00 22.45
C ALA A 175 -1.04 -7.75 21.31
N GLN A 176 -0.88 -9.07 21.46
CA GLN A 176 -0.35 -9.93 20.40
C GLN A 176 -1.24 -9.92 19.15
N ALA A 177 -2.56 -9.99 19.32
CA ALA A 177 -3.52 -9.93 18.23
C ALA A 177 -3.46 -8.61 17.45
N ASN A 178 -3.30 -7.48 18.14
CA ASN A 178 -3.10 -6.17 17.52
C ASN A 178 -1.79 -6.11 16.73
N VAL A 179 -0.69 -6.63 17.28
CA VAL A 179 0.59 -6.70 16.55
C VAL A 179 0.44 -7.52 15.27
N ILE A 180 -0.17 -8.71 15.36
CA ILE A 180 -0.48 -9.57 14.19
C ILE A 180 -1.30 -8.81 13.15
N TYR A 181 -2.33 -8.08 13.60
CA TYR A 181 -3.19 -7.30 12.73
C TYR A 181 -2.39 -6.23 11.96
N ILE A 182 -1.62 -5.42 12.68
CA ILE A 182 -0.85 -4.34 12.07
C ILE A 182 0.24 -4.91 11.14
N MET A 183 0.89 -6.03 11.51
CA MET A 183 1.88 -6.68 10.64
C MET A 183 1.28 -7.09 9.30
N GLY A 184 0.11 -7.73 9.33
CA GLY A 184 -0.59 -8.17 8.13
C GLY A 184 -1.05 -7.03 7.23
N VAL A 185 -1.66 -6.00 7.83
CA VAL A 185 -2.15 -4.83 7.10
C VAL A 185 -0.99 -4.00 6.53
N MET A 186 0.08 -3.77 7.29
CA MET A 186 1.25 -3.01 6.81
C MET A 186 1.88 -3.64 5.57
N GLY A 187 1.94 -4.98 5.52
CA GLY A 187 2.55 -5.69 4.41
C GLY A 187 1.78 -5.56 3.08
N HIS A 188 0.49 -5.21 3.11
CA HIS A 188 -0.25 -4.83 1.91
C HIS A 188 0.39 -3.62 1.21
N PHE A 189 0.56 -2.52 1.93
CA PHE A 189 1.14 -1.27 1.39
C PHE A 189 2.60 -1.44 0.96
N VAL A 190 3.36 -2.30 1.66
CA VAL A 190 4.71 -2.69 1.20
C VAL A 190 4.63 -3.43 -0.14
N GLY A 191 3.63 -4.32 -0.30
CA GLY A 191 3.33 -4.99 -1.56
C GLY A 191 2.97 -4.00 -2.68
N ASP A 192 2.09 -3.03 -2.40
CA ASP A 192 1.74 -1.96 -3.35
C ASP A 192 2.99 -1.22 -3.85
N CYS A 193 3.84 -0.75 -2.93
CA CYS A 193 5.07 -0.04 -3.28
C CYS A 193 6.09 -0.92 -4.04
N SER A 194 5.95 -2.25 -4.02
CA SER A 194 6.76 -3.16 -4.82
C SER A 194 6.21 -3.39 -6.24
N GLN A 195 5.00 -2.88 -6.51
CA GLN A 195 4.39 -2.84 -7.83
C GLN A 195 4.79 -1.54 -8.57
N PRO A 196 5.48 -1.62 -9.72
CA PRO A 196 6.03 -0.42 -10.38
C PRO A 196 5.02 0.65 -10.81
N LEU A 197 3.79 0.28 -11.16
CA LEU A 197 2.69 1.19 -11.54
C LEU A 197 1.96 1.81 -10.34
N HIS A 198 2.25 1.42 -9.09
CA HIS A 198 1.73 2.09 -7.89
C HIS A 198 2.67 3.19 -7.41
N VAL A 199 3.82 3.37 -8.06
CA VAL A 199 4.83 4.40 -7.72
C VAL A 199 5.28 5.11 -9.00
N THR A 200 4.33 5.65 -9.76
CA THR A 200 4.57 6.36 -11.04
C THR A 200 4.40 7.85 -10.89
#